data_AF-A0A0B7KDQ4-F1
#
_entry.id   AF-A0A0B7KDQ4-F1
#
_cell.length_a   1.000
_cell.length_b   1.000
_cell.length_c   1.000
_cell.angle_alpha   90.00
_cell.angle_beta   90.00
_cell.angle_gamma   90.00
#
_symmetry.space_group_name_H-M   'P 1'
#
loop_
_entity.id
_entity.type
_entity.pdbx_description
1 polymer ?
#
loop_
_entity_poly.entity_id
_entity_poly.type
_entity_poly.pdbx_seq_one_letter_code
_entity_poly.pdbx_strand_id
1 'polypeptide(L)'
;MRSLQTAAIALLAATPALAAPSPRSKISYTRWMTNSILHHGVEPDFHYDEATLYNAFQDVIAFTKNDTLKQVYHDLVDGVVLEDGTIANYDYTKHSLDNYRFGNNILYWYEQTGDAKYKVAADAVRGMLDTHPRNLAGGFWHRDPSYPNQMWLDGIYMADTFYAKWTSLFQPGNQTAWDDIMRQFDTIDARTRKEENNLLVHGYDESKKA
;
A
#
# COMPACT_ATOMS: atom_id res chain seq x y z
N MET A 1 -12.56 -75.22 -57.68
CA MET A 1 -13.02 -73.82 -57.51
C MET A 1 -13.10 -73.51 -56.02
N ARG A 2 -12.10 -72.81 -55.47
CA ARG A 2 -12.13 -72.16 -54.16
C ARG A 2 -11.40 -70.83 -54.31
N SER A 3 -12.10 -69.73 -54.01
CA SER A 3 -11.66 -68.36 -54.24
C SER A 3 -10.61 -67.93 -53.22
N LEU A 4 -9.49 -67.39 -53.70
CA LEU A 4 -8.53 -66.64 -52.90
C LEU A 4 -9.09 -65.24 -52.64
N GLN A 5 -9.32 -64.87 -51.37
CA GLN A 5 -9.56 -63.48 -50.98
C GLN A 5 -8.22 -62.82 -50.65
N THR A 6 -7.84 -61.83 -51.46
CA THR A 6 -6.70 -60.95 -51.23
C THR A 6 -7.09 -59.89 -50.20
N ALA A 7 -6.39 -59.85 -49.06
CA ALA A 7 -6.51 -58.77 -48.08
C ALA A 7 -5.63 -57.59 -48.53
N ALA A 8 -6.24 -56.45 -48.80
CA ALA A 8 -5.54 -55.20 -49.07
C ALA A 8 -5.16 -54.52 -47.75
N ILE A 9 -3.86 -54.35 -47.50
CA ILE A 9 -3.35 -53.54 -46.37
C ILE A 9 -3.33 -52.09 -46.85
N ALA A 10 -4.19 -51.25 -46.28
CA ALA A 10 -4.15 -49.81 -46.47
C ALA A 10 -3.10 -49.21 -45.52
N LEU A 11 -1.99 -48.70 -46.07
CA LEU A 11 -1.09 -47.81 -45.33
C LEU A 11 -1.77 -46.44 -45.18
N LEU A 12 -2.19 -46.07 -43.96
CA LEU A 12 -2.52 -44.69 -43.64
C LEU A 12 -1.21 -43.90 -43.46
N ALA A 13 -0.95 -42.96 -44.37
CA ALA A 13 0.06 -41.93 -44.16
C ALA A 13 -0.46 -40.95 -43.08
N ALA A 14 0.18 -40.92 -41.92
CA ALA A 14 -0.06 -39.90 -40.91
C ALA A 14 0.56 -38.58 -41.40
N THR A 15 -0.27 -37.62 -41.77
CA THR A 15 0.17 -36.24 -41.98
C THR A 15 0.50 -35.63 -40.61
N PRO A 16 1.66 -34.97 -40.45
CA PRO A 16 1.94 -34.25 -39.21
C PRO A 16 0.94 -33.09 -39.11
N ALA A 17 0.03 -33.16 -38.15
CA ALA A 17 -0.78 -32.03 -37.78
C ALA A 17 0.16 -30.90 -37.33
N LEU A 18 0.22 -29.81 -38.08
CA LEU A 18 0.83 -28.57 -37.63
C LEU A 18 0.14 -28.18 -36.32
N ALA A 19 0.87 -28.27 -35.20
CA ALA A 19 0.37 -27.81 -33.91
C ALA A 19 -0.07 -26.36 -34.06
N ALA A 20 -1.32 -26.08 -33.70
CA ALA A 20 -1.82 -24.72 -33.65
C ALA A 20 -0.88 -23.87 -32.77
N PRO A 21 -0.57 -22.61 -33.15
CA PRO A 21 0.23 -21.75 -32.30
C PRO A 21 -0.42 -21.68 -30.91
N SER A 22 0.39 -21.94 -29.88
CA SER A 22 -0.04 -21.83 -28.49
C SER A 22 -0.68 -20.46 -28.28
N PRO A 23 -1.83 -20.36 -27.59
CA PRO A 23 -2.46 -19.07 -27.34
C PRO A 23 -1.43 -18.19 -26.64
N ARG A 24 -1.14 -17.02 -27.23
CA ARG A 24 -0.26 -15.99 -26.64
C ARG A 24 -0.62 -15.89 -25.15
N SER A 25 0.31 -16.24 -24.26
CA SER A 25 0.07 -16.15 -22.82
C SER A 25 -0.38 -14.72 -22.52
N LYS A 26 -1.55 -14.56 -21.90
CA LYS A 26 -2.03 -13.23 -21.48
C LYS A 26 -0.92 -12.56 -20.66
N ILE A 27 -0.57 -11.32 -21.00
CA ILE A 27 0.44 -10.56 -20.27
C ILE A 27 -0.07 -10.35 -18.84
N SER A 28 0.70 -10.75 -17.85
CA SER A 28 0.45 -10.33 -16.46
C SER A 28 0.96 -8.89 -16.30
N TYR A 29 0.04 -7.92 -16.31
CA TYR A 29 0.38 -6.51 -16.11
C TYR A 29 1.02 -6.27 -14.74
N THR A 30 0.62 -7.01 -13.72
CA THR A 30 1.26 -6.99 -12.40
C THR A 30 2.74 -7.35 -12.48
N ARG A 31 3.07 -8.49 -13.13
CA ARG A 31 4.46 -8.91 -13.29
C ARG A 31 5.24 -7.94 -14.18
N TRP A 32 4.63 -7.49 -15.27
CA TRP A 32 5.26 -6.54 -16.20
C TRP A 32 5.60 -5.23 -15.50
N MET A 33 4.62 -4.62 -14.82
CA MET A 33 4.82 -3.37 -14.08
C MET A 33 5.85 -3.52 -12.96
N THR A 34 5.75 -4.59 -12.16
CA THR A 34 6.73 -4.85 -11.08
C THR A 34 8.14 -4.93 -11.63
N ASN A 35 8.35 -5.71 -12.70
CA ASN A 35 9.67 -5.83 -13.33
C ASN A 35 10.16 -4.52 -13.94
N SER A 36 9.27 -3.74 -14.56
CA SER A 36 9.61 -2.42 -15.10
C SER A 36 10.06 -1.47 -14.00
N ILE A 37 9.34 -1.38 -12.90
CA ILE A 37 9.69 -0.52 -11.75
C ILE A 37 11.05 -0.94 -11.18
N LEU A 38 11.24 -2.24 -10.93
CA LEU A 38 12.53 -2.75 -10.44
C LEU A 38 13.68 -2.48 -11.42
N HIS A 39 13.43 -2.56 -12.72
CA HIS A 39 14.44 -2.27 -13.74
C HIS A 39 14.84 -0.79 -13.79
N HIS A 40 13.90 0.11 -13.54
CA HIS A 40 14.17 1.55 -13.50
C HIS A 40 14.88 2.01 -12.23
N GLY A 41 14.97 1.13 -11.22
CA GLY A 41 15.52 1.47 -9.91
C GLY A 41 14.47 2.12 -9.02
N VAL A 42 14.44 1.70 -7.76
CA VAL A 42 13.65 2.33 -6.71
C VAL A 42 14.63 2.63 -5.60
N GLU A 43 14.71 3.89 -5.18
CA GLU A 43 15.54 4.27 -4.06
C GLU A 43 14.76 4.12 -2.75
N PRO A 44 15.43 3.85 -1.62
CA PRO A 44 14.80 3.87 -0.31
C PRO A 44 14.24 5.27 0.03
N ASP A 45 12.92 5.38 0.27
CA ASP A 45 12.26 6.60 0.71
C ASP A 45 11.04 6.26 1.61
N PHE A 46 10.68 7.18 2.51
CA PHE A 46 9.45 7.12 3.30
C PHE A 46 8.32 8.00 2.72
N HIS A 47 8.56 8.75 1.65
CA HIS A 47 7.52 9.56 1.05
C HIS A 47 6.35 8.68 0.55
N TYR A 48 5.16 9.28 0.48
CA TYR A 48 3.91 8.52 0.44
C TYR A 48 3.70 7.74 -0.86
N ASP A 49 4.29 8.18 -1.97
CA ASP A 49 4.27 7.50 -3.26
C ASP A 49 5.12 6.23 -3.24
N GLU A 50 6.34 6.27 -2.69
CA GLU A 50 7.14 5.06 -2.44
C GLU A 50 6.42 4.13 -1.45
N ALA A 51 5.89 4.66 -0.34
CA ALA A 51 5.12 3.86 0.62
C ALA A 51 3.88 3.19 -0.02
N THR A 52 3.26 3.86 -1.01
CA THR A 52 2.14 3.30 -1.79
C THR A 52 2.63 2.21 -2.75
N LEU A 53 3.75 2.42 -3.44
CA LEU A 53 4.40 1.39 -4.25
C LEU A 53 4.77 0.16 -3.43
N TYR A 54 5.30 0.36 -2.23
CA TYR A 54 5.67 -0.71 -1.32
C TYR A 54 4.47 -1.56 -0.88
N ASN A 55 3.28 -0.98 -0.73
CA ASN A 55 2.06 -1.77 -0.52
C ASN A 55 1.72 -2.62 -1.75
N ALA A 56 1.92 -2.11 -2.97
CA ALA A 56 1.75 -2.94 -4.15
C ALA A 56 2.73 -4.12 -4.16
N PHE A 57 3.97 -3.94 -3.68
CA PHE A 57 4.91 -5.05 -3.50
C PHE A 57 4.39 -6.08 -2.48
N GLN A 58 3.81 -5.65 -1.36
CA GLN A 58 3.18 -6.57 -0.40
C GLN A 58 2.11 -7.45 -1.05
N ASP A 59 1.22 -6.85 -1.86
CA ASP A 59 0.16 -7.58 -2.56
C ASP A 59 0.73 -8.58 -3.57
N VAL A 60 1.76 -8.17 -4.32
CA VAL A 60 2.44 -9.04 -5.28
C VAL A 60 3.16 -10.19 -4.57
N ILE A 61 3.86 -9.93 -3.46
CA ILE A 61 4.50 -10.96 -2.65
C ILE A 61 3.46 -11.93 -2.09
N ALA A 62 2.33 -11.41 -1.57
CA ALA A 62 1.25 -12.22 -1.02
C ALA A 62 0.67 -13.17 -2.07
N PHE A 63 0.47 -12.67 -3.30
CA PHE A 63 -0.10 -13.43 -4.41
C PHE A 63 0.90 -14.42 -5.05
N THR A 64 2.15 -14.00 -5.26
CA THR A 64 3.13 -14.77 -6.06
C THR A 64 4.13 -15.57 -5.25
N LYS A 65 4.29 -15.24 -3.95
CA LYS A 65 5.37 -15.76 -3.09
C LYS A 65 6.77 -15.49 -3.65
N ASN A 66 6.95 -14.34 -4.29
CA ASN A 66 8.23 -13.95 -4.89
C ASN A 66 9.21 -13.46 -3.81
N ASP A 67 10.12 -14.34 -3.39
CA ASP A 67 11.13 -14.03 -2.37
C ASP A 67 12.14 -12.97 -2.82
N THR A 68 12.43 -12.87 -4.13
CA THR A 68 13.32 -11.81 -4.65
C THR A 68 12.69 -10.43 -4.47
N LEU A 69 11.40 -10.28 -4.78
CA LEU A 69 10.68 -9.04 -4.54
C LEU A 69 10.56 -8.75 -3.04
N LYS A 70 10.36 -9.79 -2.22
CA LYS A 70 10.33 -9.66 -0.77
C LYS A 70 11.65 -9.11 -0.23
N GLN A 71 12.80 -9.62 -0.70
CA GLN A 71 14.10 -9.10 -0.30
C GLN A 71 14.31 -7.65 -0.76
N VAL A 72 14.00 -7.32 -2.01
CA VAL A 72 14.11 -5.94 -2.49
C VAL A 72 13.25 -4.99 -1.65
N TYR A 73 12.01 -5.36 -1.36
CA TYR A 73 11.13 -4.55 -0.52
C TYR A 73 11.68 -4.41 0.92
N HIS A 74 12.28 -5.47 1.47
CA HIS A 74 12.93 -5.40 2.78
C HIS A 74 14.05 -4.36 2.78
N ASP A 75 14.96 -4.47 1.80
CA ASP A 75 16.13 -3.59 1.69
C ASP A 75 15.73 -2.11 1.49
N LEU A 76 14.63 -1.86 0.79
CA LEU A 76 14.07 -0.50 0.64
C LEU A 76 13.56 0.08 1.97
N VAL A 77 12.92 -0.73 2.82
CA VAL A 77 12.47 -0.24 4.14
C VAL A 77 13.67 -0.10 5.09
N ASP A 78 14.62 -1.04 5.07
CA ASP A 78 15.83 -0.99 5.90
C ASP A 78 16.81 0.12 5.48
N GLY A 79 16.76 0.56 4.22
CA GLY A 79 17.48 1.75 3.78
C GLY A 79 16.98 3.05 4.43
N VAL A 80 15.80 3.01 5.07
CA VAL A 80 15.15 4.16 5.70
C VAL A 80 15.01 4.00 7.22
N VAL A 81 14.66 2.80 7.70
CA VAL A 81 14.56 2.46 9.13
C VAL A 81 15.91 1.98 9.63
N LEU A 82 16.58 2.81 10.43
CA LEU A 82 17.90 2.52 10.97
C LEU A 82 17.85 1.45 12.07
N GLU A 83 19.01 0.90 12.41
CA GLU A 83 19.15 -0.18 13.40
C GLU A 83 18.58 0.16 14.79
N ASP A 84 18.58 1.44 15.18
CA ASP A 84 17.99 1.90 16.44
C ASP A 84 16.49 2.18 16.35
N GLY A 85 15.87 1.98 15.17
CA GLY A 85 14.47 2.26 14.89
C GLY A 85 14.17 3.72 14.55
N THR A 86 15.17 4.60 14.44
CA THR A 86 14.96 5.95 13.91
C THR A 86 14.74 5.91 12.39
N ILE A 87 13.98 6.88 11.88
CA ILE A 87 13.70 7.00 10.44
C ILE A 87 14.65 8.06 9.86
N ALA A 88 15.50 7.64 8.92
CA ALA A 88 16.46 8.53 8.28
C ALA A 88 15.75 9.73 7.61
N ASN A 89 16.29 10.94 7.83
CA ASN A 89 15.78 12.20 7.27
C ASN A 89 14.35 12.59 7.68
N TYR A 90 13.78 11.96 8.71
CA TYR A 90 12.45 12.30 9.21
C TYR A 90 12.49 13.57 10.08
N ASP A 91 11.75 14.60 9.69
CA ASP A 91 11.64 15.85 10.45
C ASP A 91 10.49 15.77 11.47
N TYR A 92 10.82 15.34 12.69
CA TYR A 92 9.86 15.23 13.80
C TYR A 92 9.34 16.58 14.33
N THR A 93 9.83 17.71 13.81
CA THR A 93 9.33 19.04 14.19
C THR A 93 8.16 19.50 13.31
N LYS A 94 7.86 18.78 12.23
CA LYS A 94 6.76 19.06 11.31
C LYS A 94 5.76 17.93 11.29
N HIS A 95 4.52 18.28 11.03
CA HIS A 95 3.43 17.32 10.91
C HIS A 95 2.97 17.25 9.46
N SER A 96 3.05 16.07 8.87
CA SER A 96 2.55 15.81 7.51
C SER A 96 1.92 14.43 7.51
N LEU A 97 0.61 14.37 7.23
CA LEU A 97 -0.09 13.07 7.18
C LEU A 97 0.52 12.15 6.13
N ASP A 98 1.06 12.70 5.05
CA ASP A 98 1.70 11.94 3.97
C ASP A 98 2.82 11.03 4.46
N ASN A 99 3.67 11.54 5.36
CA ASN A 99 4.80 10.76 5.89
C ASN A 99 4.34 9.61 6.78
N TYR A 100 3.11 9.63 7.30
CA TYR A 100 2.58 8.57 8.15
C TYR A 100 2.21 7.33 7.35
N ARG A 101 2.04 7.47 6.02
CA ARG A 101 1.71 6.37 5.14
C ARG A 101 2.72 5.23 5.21
N PHE A 102 4.00 5.58 5.33
CA PHE A 102 5.11 4.64 5.47
C PHE A 102 5.03 3.80 6.74
N GLY A 103 4.32 4.26 7.77
CA GLY A 103 4.07 3.50 8.99
C GLY A 103 3.43 2.13 8.73
N ASN A 104 2.57 2.00 7.71
CA ASN A 104 2.00 0.71 7.33
C ASN A 104 3.05 -0.28 6.80
N ASN A 105 4.07 0.23 6.10
CA ASN A 105 5.17 -0.56 5.55
C ASN A 105 6.12 -1.02 6.66
N ILE A 106 6.38 -0.16 7.65
CA ILE A 106 7.09 -0.51 8.88
C ILE A 106 6.35 -1.63 9.63
N LEU A 107 5.03 -1.47 9.84
CA LEU A 107 4.21 -2.47 10.53
C LEU A 107 4.17 -3.81 9.79
N TYR A 108 4.16 -3.81 8.45
CA TYR A 108 4.27 -5.04 7.67
C TYR A 108 5.55 -5.81 8.04
N TRP A 109 6.70 -5.14 8.07
CA TRP A 109 7.96 -5.80 8.39
C TRP A 109 8.07 -6.22 9.85
N TYR A 110 7.48 -5.46 10.78
CA TYR A 110 7.30 -5.93 12.15
C TYR A 110 6.53 -7.26 12.19
N GLU A 111 5.40 -7.38 11.49
CA GLU A 111 4.62 -8.62 11.43
C GLU A 111 5.37 -9.78 10.76
N GLN A 112 6.22 -9.48 9.76
CA GLN A 112 7.01 -10.52 9.06
C GLN A 112 8.20 -11.04 9.88
N THR A 113 8.80 -10.21 10.73
CA THR A 113 10.11 -10.50 11.35
C THR A 113 10.06 -10.58 12.87
N GLY A 114 9.15 -9.84 13.51
CA GLY A 114 9.15 -9.60 14.95
C GLY A 114 10.27 -8.66 15.41
N ASP A 115 11.04 -8.05 14.51
CA ASP A 115 12.16 -7.18 14.88
C ASP A 115 11.67 -5.91 15.59
N ALA A 116 12.26 -5.63 16.75
CA ALA A 116 11.90 -4.51 17.59
C ALA A 116 12.18 -3.15 16.92
N LYS A 117 13.15 -3.03 16.00
CA LYS A 117 13.45 -1.75 15.34
C LYS A 117 12.25 -1.18 14.59
N TYR A 118 11.47 -2.05 13.93
CA TYR A 118 10.25 -1.64 13.24
C TYR A 118 9.17 -1.19 14.22
N LYS A 119 9.04 -1.83 15.38
CA LYS A 119 8.10 -1.37 16.39
C LYS A 119 8.49 0.02 16.91
N VAL A 120 9.77 0.25 17.19
CA VAL A 120 10.29 1.56 17.62
C VAL A 120 9.96 2.64 16.58
N ALA A 121 10.22 2.37 15.30
CA ALA A 121 9.91 3.29 14.21
C ALA A 121 8.40 3.55 14.11
N ALA A 122 7.56 2.51 14.18
CA ALA A 122 6.11 2.64 14.12
C ALA A 122 5.55 3.41 15.34
N ASP A 123 6.08 3.17 16.54
CA ASP A 123 5.71 3.92 17.74
C ASP A 123 6.08 5.40 17.61
N ALA A 124 7.21 5.74 16.98
CA ALA A 124 7.59 7.13 16.71
C ALA A 124 6.60 7.82 15.77
N VAL A 125 6.21 7.16 14.67
CA VAL A 125 5.18 7.69 13.75
C VAL A 125 3.83 7.81 14.46
N ARG A 126 3.44 6.83 15.28
CA ARG A 126 2.21 6.91 16.08
C ARG A 126 2.25 8.09 17.04
N GLY A 127 3.37 8.33 17.72
CA GLY A 127 3.53 9.44 18.66
C GLY A 127 3.34 10.82 18.01
N MET A 128 3.65 10.95 16.71
CA MET A 128 3.40 12.20 15.97
C MET A 128 1.92 12.58 15.94
N LEU A 129 0.99 11.61 15.97
CA LEU A 129 -0.46 11.88 15.98
C LEU A 129 -0.95 12.52 17.29
N ASP A 130 -0.23 12.32 18.40
CA ASP A 130 -0.62 12.91 19.70
C ASP A 130 -0.42 14.42 19.74
N THR A 131 0.52 14.93 18.93
CA THR A 131 0.86 16.35 18.82
C THR A 131 0.40 16.98 17.50
N HIS A 132 -0.22 16.20 16.61
CA HIS A 132 -0.67 16.67 15.31
C HIS A 132 -1.78 17.72 15.47
N PRO A 133 -1.65 18.90 14.83
CA PRO A 133 -2.65 19.94 14.99
C PRO A 133 -3.99 19.54 14.39
N ARG A 134 -5.05 20.02 15.02
CA ARG A 134 -6.43 19.70 14.67
C ARG A 134 -7.24 20.95 14.44
N ASN A 135 -8.20 20.86 13.53
CA ASN A 135 -9.20 21.90 13.36
C ASN A 135 -10.26 21.83 14.48
N LEU A 136 -11.20 22.78 14.50
CA LEU A 136 -12.24 22.85 15.53
C LEU A 136 -13.20 21.65 15.54
N ALA A 137 -13.32 20.92 14.43
CA ALA A 137 -14.09 19.67 14.35
C ALA A 137 -13.32 18.45 14.90
N GLY A 138 -12.04 18.62 15.28
CA GLY A 138 -11.16 17.56 15.75
C GLY A 138 -10.42 16.81 14.64
N GLY A 139 -10.54 17.28 13.40
CA GLY A 139 -9.90 16.71 12.23
C GLY A 139 -8.43 17.10 12.12
N PHE A 140 -7.56 16.16 11.76
CA PHE A 140 -6.13 16.45 11.53
C PHE A 140 -5.93 17.44 10.39
N TRP A 141 -5.06 18.42 10.60
CA TRP A 141 -4.58 19.24 9.48
C TRP A 141 -3.83 18.35 8.50
N HIS A 142 -3.90 18.63 7.20
CA HIS A 142 -3.21 17.80 6.22
C HIS A 142 -1.69 17.92 6.37
N ARG A 143 -1.19 19.15 6.56
CA ARG A 143 0.21 19.45 6.92
C ARG A 143 0.30 20.71 7.79
N ASP A 144 1.22 20.69 8.73
CA ASP A 144 1.65 21.85 9.54
C ASP A 144 3.10 22.23 9.20
N PRO A 145 3.40 23.51 8.96
CA PRO A 145 2.52 24.69 9.01
C PRO A 145 1.81 25.05 7.69
N SER A 146 1.95 24.23 6.65
CA SER A 146 1.57 24.63 5.29
C SER A 146 0.06 24.70 5.02
N TYR A 147 -0.75 23.84 5.66
CA TYR A 147 -2.18 23.70 5.39
C TYR A 147 -3.02 23.80 6.67
N PRO A 148 -3.01 24.95 7.34
CA PRO A 148 -3.71 25.12 8.60
C PRO A 148 -5.22 24.97 8.42
N ASN A 149 -5.86 24.19 9.31
CA ASN A 149 -7.29 23.89 9.35
C ASN A 149 -7.85 23.11 8.16
N GLN A 150 -7.00 22.63 7.26
CA GLN A 150 -7.44 21.88 6.09
C GLN A 150 -7.39 20.38 6.34
N MET A 151 -8.46 19.67 6.02
CA MET A 151 -8.44 18.20 5.88
C MET A 151 -8.62 17.83 4.42
N TRP A 152 -7.80 16.89 3.92
CA TRP A 152 -7.90 16.34 2.58
C TRP A 152 -8.21 14.85 2.66
N LEU A 153 -8.96 14.32 1.69
CA LEU A 153 -9.33 12.90 1.61
C LEU A 153 -8.11 11.97 1.66
N ASP A 154 -7.01 12.40 1.06
CA ASP A 154 -5.72 11.72 1.02
C ASP A 154 -5.26 11.39 2.43
N GLY A 155 -5.42 12.32 3.38
CA GLY A 155 -5.01 12.16 4.77
C GLY A 155 -5.60 10.93 5.46
N ILE A 156 -6.80 10.50 5.07
CA ILE A 156 -7.42 9.26 5.57
C ILE A 156 -6.60 8.04 5.15
N TYR A 157 -6.20 7.99 3.88
CA TYR A 157 -5.37 6.91 3.36
C TYR A 157 -3.97 6.93 3.99
N MET A 158 -3.40 8.13 4.18
CA MET A 158 -2.04 8.26 4.69
C MET A 158 -1.91 7.96 6.19
N ALA A 159 -2.78 8.54 7.02
CA ALA A 159 -2.64 8.52 8.47
C ALA A 159 -3.61 7.57 9.17
N ASP A 160 -4.90 7.62 8.86
CA ASP A 160 -5.92 6.89 9.63
C ASP A 160 -5.85 5.38 9.41
N THR A 161 -5.48 4.93 8.21
CA THR A 161 -5.22 3.51 7.96
C THR A 161 -4.05 2.99 8.80
N PHE A 162 -2.97 3.76 8.91
CA PHE A 162 -1.83 3.45 9.77
C PHE A 162 -2.23 3.48 11.24
N TYR A 163 -2.95 4.51 11.67
CA TYR A 163 -3.40 4.66 13.05
C TYR A 163 -4.28 3.47 13.48
N ALA A 164 -5.21 3.06 12.63
CA ALA A 164 -6.03 1.87 12.85
C ALA A 164 -5.18 0.59 12.94
N LYS A 165 -4.22 0.41 12.02
CA LYS A 165 -3.35 -0.78 12.01
C LYS A 165 -2.45 -0.84 13.25
N TRP A 166 -1.84 0.28 13.64
CA TRP A 166 -1.02 0.35 14.86
C TRP A 166 -1.87 0.06 16.10
N THR A 167 -3.06 0.68 16.19
CA THR A 167 -3.97 0.50 17.33
C THR A 167 -4.43 -0.94 17.45
N SER A 168 -4.78 -1.62 16.35
CA SER A 168 -5.19 -3.02 16.41
C SER A 168 -4.08 -3.96 16.88
N LEU A 169 -2.82 -3.69 16.50
CA LEU A 169 -1.67 -4.51 16.88
C LEU A 169 -1.26 -4.33 18.34
N PHE A 170 -1.24 -3.07 18.82
CA PHE A 170 -0.60 -2.76 20.10
C PHE A 170 -1.54 -2.27 21.19
N GLN A 171 -2.71 -1.76 20.82
CA GLN A 171 -3.69 -1.21 21.76
C GLN A 171 -5.14 -1.53 21.34
N PRO A 172 -5.50 -2.80 21.07
CA PRO A 172 -6.81 -3.14 20.49
C PRO A 172 -8.00 -2.71 21.36
N GLY A 173 -7.81 -2.62 22.68
CA GLY A 173 -8.83 -2.14 23.63
C GLY A 173 -8.86 -0.63 23.87
N ASN A 174 -8.05 0.17 23.18
CA ASN A 174 -8.03 1.62 23.36
C ASN A 174 -9.20 2.28 22.63
N GLN A 175 -10.34 2.38 23.32
CA GLN A 175 -11.56 2.97 22.76
C GLN A 175 -11.36 4.43 22.34
N THR A 176 -10.57 5.21 23.08
CA THR A 176 -10.31 6.62 22.74
C THR A 176 -9.59 6.75 21.40
N ALA A 177 -8.67 5.84 21.09
CA ALA A 177 -8.00 5.81 19.79
C ALA A 177 -8.98 5.43 18.66
N TRP A 178 -9.82 4.42 18.87
CA TRP A 178 -10.83 4.01 17.89
C TRP A 178 -11.87 5.10 17.62
N ASP A 179 -12.33 5.80 18.66
CA ASP A 179 -13.26 6.92 18.54
C ASP A 179 -12.64 8.08 17.75
N ASP A 180 -11.34 8.32 17.94
CA ASP A 180 -10.60 9.36 17.21
C ASP A 180 -10.41 9.01 15.72
N ILE A 181 -10.07 7.76 15.41
CA ILE A 181 -10.00 7.25 14.03
C ILE A 181 -11.36 7.43 13.35
N MET A 182 -12.45 6.96 13.98
CA MET A 182 -13.80 7.09 13.41
C MET A 182 -14.19 8.56 13.21
N ARG A 183 -13.82 9.44 14.13
CA ARG A 183 -14.05 10.89 13.99
C ARG A 183 -13.41 11.45 12.73
N GLN A 184 -12.21 10.98 12.33
CA GLN A 184 -11.58 11.48 11.10
C GLN A 184 -12.42 11.14 9.86
N PHE A 185 -12.90 9.89 9.76
CA PHE A 185 -13.79 9.45 8.68
C PHE A 185 -15.12 10.20 8.66
N ASP A 186 -15.79 10.33 9.81
CA ASP A 186 -17.08 11.02 9.90
C ASP A 186 -16.94 12.51 9.55
N THR A 187 -15.86 13.15 10.03
CA THR A 187 -15.63 14.58 9.83
C THR A 187 -15.34 14.89 8.36
N ILE A 188 -14.46 14.14 7.71
CA ILE A 188 -14.15 14.39 6.30
C ILE A 188 -15.38 14.13 5.41
N ASP A 189 -16.15 13.08 5.70
CA ASP A 189 -17.34 12.73 4.92
C ASP A 189 -18.40 13.83 5.00
N ALA A 190 -18.73 14.25 6.22
CA ALA A 190 -19.73 15.28 6.47
C ALA A 190 -19.39 16.65 5.85
N ARG A 191 -18.12 16.90 5.50
CA ARG A 191 -17.64 18.20 4.99
C ARG A 191 -17.41 18.17 3.49
N THR A 192 -17.09 17.01 2.94
CA THR A 192 -16.70 16.89 1.53
C THR A 192 -17.79 16.27 0.66
N ARG A 193 -18.72 15.48 1.21
CA ARG A 193 -19.78 14.84 0.43
C ARG A 193 -20.75 15.86 -0.16
N LYS A 194 -21.02 15.73 -1.45
CA LYS A 194 -22.04 16.49 -2.18
C LYS A 194 -23.30 15.65 -2.32
N GLU A 195 -24.42 16.14 -1.79
CA GLU A 195 -25.71 15.42 -1.84
C GLU A 195 -26.19 15.15 -3.28
N GLU A 196 -25.83 16.01 -4.22
CA GLU A 196 -26.25 15.96 -5.62
C GLU A 196 -25.81 14.68 -6.34
N ASN A 197 -24.61 14.17 -6.02
CA ASN A 197 -24.01 13.02 -6.70
C ASN A 197 -23.31 12.02 -5.74
N ASN A 198 -23.38 12.25 -4.43
CA ASN A 198 -22.72 11.50 -3.38
C ASN A 198 -21.19 11.39 -3.49
N LEU A 199 -20.54 12.19 -4.35
CA LEU A 199 -19.09 12.26 -4.43
C LEU A 199 -18.55 13.21 -3.36
N LEU A 200 -17.29 13.00 -3.01
CA LEU A 200 -16.58 13.82 -2.05
C LEU A 200 -15.69 14.80 -2.81
N VAL A 201 -15.73 16.09 -2.45
CA VAL A 201 -14.69 17.03 -2.90
C VAL A 201 -13.37 16.71 -2.22
N HIS A 202 -12.25 17.06 -2.87
CA HIS A 202 -10.91 16.63 -2.48
C HIS A 202 -10.55 16.93 -1.02
N GLY A 203 -10.95 18.08 -0.51
CA GLY A 203 -10.74 18.48 0.87
C GLY A 203 -11.56 19.70 1.23
N TYR A 204 -11.39 20.18 2.45
CA TYR A 204 -12.03 21.39 2.94
C TYR A 204 -11.13 22.13 3.92
N ASP A 205 -11.34 23.44 4.04
CA ASP A 205 -10.76 24.29 5.09
C ASP A 205 -11.84 24.62 6.12
N GLU A 206 -11.67 24.12 7.36
CA GLU A 206 -12.62 24.37 8.45
C GLU A 206 -12.73 25.87 8.80
N SER A 207 -11.66 26.64 8.56
CA SER A 207 -11.64 28.08 8.83
C SER A 207 -12.34 28.92 7.76
N LYS A 208 -12.60 28.34 6.58
CA LYS A 208 -13.20 28.98 5.40
C LYS A 208 -12.42 30.20 4.89
N LYS A 209 -11.09 30.14 4.93
CA LYS A 209 -10.17 31.22 4.55
C LYS A 209 -9.25 30.89 3.37
N ALA A 210 -9.17 29.62 2.98
CA ALA A 210 -8.45 29.15 1.81
C ALA A 210 -9.01 29.72 0.49
#